data_AF-A0AA96X7F9-F1
#
_entry.id   AF-A0AA96X7F9-F1
#
_cell.length_a   1.000
_cell.length_b   1.000
_cell.length_c   1.000
_cell.angle_alpha   90.00
_cell.angle_beta   90.00
_cell.angle_gamma   90.00
#
_symmetry.space_group_name_H-M   'P 1'
#
loop_
_entity.id
_entity.type
_entity.pdbx_description
1 polymer ?
#
loop_
_entity_poly.entity_id
_entity_poly.type
_entity_poly.pdbx_seq_one_letter_code
_entity_poly.pdbx_strand_id
1 'polypeptide(L)' 'MQRSQLFFGVVVGLLVLSTGLSVNLAGMNGVPLMAVGLVVVLANAAYWLMAQQTPKRIRISNNRSRQRRGQR' A
#
# COMPACT_ATOMS: atom_id res chain seq x y z
N MET A 1 7.48 2.69 1.16
CA MET A 1 7.03 3.14 -0.18
C MET A 1 6.19 4.40 -0.01
N GLN A 2 6.41 5.43 -0.83
CA GLN A 2 5.66 6.70 -0.74
C GLN A 2 4.18 6.43 -1.05
N ARG A 3 3.26 7.05 -0.28
CA ARG A 3 1.80 6.93 -0.44
C ARG A 3 1.32 7.04 -1.90
N SER A 4 2.01 7.82 -2.73
CA SER A 4 1.78 8.00 -4.15
C SER A 4 1.81 6.69 -4.96
N GLN A 5 2.69 5.73 -4.62
CA GLN A 5 2.77 4.45 -5.34
C GLN A 5 1.56 3.55 -5.07
N LEU A 6 0.98 3.61 -3.87
CA LEU A 6 -0.23 2.88 -3.52
C LEU A 6 -1.46 3.44 -4.23
N PHE A 7 -1.60 4.76 -4.28
CA PHE A 7 -2.68 5.41 -5.03
C PHE A 7 -2.60 5.08 -6.52
N PHE A 8 -1.40 5.12 -7.10
CA PHE A 8 -1.19 4.73 -8.49
C PHE A 8 -1.65 3.29 -8.74
N GLY A 9 -1.26 2.35 -7.89
CA GLY A 9 -1.65 0.95 -8.02
C GLY A 9 -3.16 0.72 -7.89
N VAL A 10 -3.85 1.42 -6.98
CA VAL A 10 -5.32 1.36 -6.85
C VAL A 10 -6.01 1.94 -8.09
N VAL A 11 -5.55 3.08 -8.60
CA VAL A 11 -6.11 3.72 -9.80
C VAL A 11 -5.92 2.82 -11.02
N VAL A 12 -4.73 2.25 -11.22
CA VAL A 12 -4.47 1.31 -12.31
C VAL A 12 -5.34 0.06 -12.19
N GLY A 13 -5.46 -0.52 -10.99
CA GLY A 13 -6.31 -1.68 -10.74
C GLY A 13 -7.79 -1.42 -11.05
N LEU A 14 -8.32 -0.27 -10.65
CA LEU A 14 -9.69 0.17 -10.99
C LEU A 14 -9.87 0.34 -12.49
N LEU A 15 -8.89 0.95 -13.17
CA LEU A 15 -8.95 1.21 -14.61
C LEU A 15 -8.96 -0.10 -15.41
N VAL A 16 -8.16 -1.08 -15.01
CA VAL A 16 -8.16 -2.43 -15.59
C VAL A 16 -9.48 -3.16 -15.33
N LEU A 17 -10.03 -3.03 -14.12
CA LEU A 17 -11.36 -3.57 -13.77
C LEU A 17 -12.47 -2.98 -14.66
N SER A 18 -12.51 -1.65 -14.79
CA SER A 18 -13.46 -0.96 -15.66
C SER A 18 -13.31 -1.38 -17.12
N THR A 19 -12.08 -1.54 -17.60
CA THR A 19 -11.81 -2.00 -18.97
C THR A 19 -12.31 -3.43 -19.18
N GLY A 20 -12.05 -4.34 -18.24
CA GLY A 20 -12.58 -5.71 -18.29
C GLY A 20 -14.11 -5.74 -18.29
N LEU A 21 -14.75 -4.84 -17.54
CA LEU A 21 -16.20 -4.70 -17.47
C LEU A 21 -16.79 -4.20 -18.81
N SER A 22 -16.15 -3.21 -19.45
CA SER A 22 -16.53 -2.73 -20.78
C SER A 22 -16.36 -3.79 -21.86
N VAL A 23 -15.27 -4.57 -21.83
CA VAL A 23 -15.02 -5.68 -22.76
C VAL A 23 -16.05 -6.79 -22.56
N ASN A 24 -16.42 -7.08 -21.32
CA ASN A 24 -17.46 -8.06 -20.99
C ASN A 24 -18.84 -7.60 -21.48
N LEU A 25 -19.18 -6.31 -21.33
CA LEU A 25 -20.41 -5.73 -21.91
C LEU A 25 -20.42 -5.77 -23.45
N ALA A 26 -19.24 -5.71 -24.08
CA ALA A 26 -19.11 -5.81 -25.54
C ALA A 26 -19.30 -7.26 -26.07
N GLY A 27 -19.64 -8.22 -25.20
CA GLY A 27 -19.87 -9.62 -25.58
C GLY A 27 -18.58 -10.43 -25.76
N MET A 28 -17.43 -9.87 -25.39
CA MET A 28 -16.14 -10.56 -25.39
C MET A 28 -15.81 -11.06 -23.97
N ASN A 29 -14.99 -12.11 -23.86
CA ASN A 29 -14.63 -12.67 -22.55
C ASN A 29 -13.68 -11.74 -21.78
N GLY A 30 -14.23 -10.75 -21.06
CA GLY A 30 -13.50 -9.77 -20.24
C GLY A 30 -13.14 -10.26 -18.84
N VAL A 31 -13.57 -11.46 -18.45
CA VAL A 31 -13.33 -12.06 -17.12
C VAL A 31 -11.84 -12.07 -16.71
N PRO A 32 -10.88 -12.40 -17.59
CA PRO A 32 -9.46 -12.40 -17.21
C PRO A 32 -8.96 -11.00 -16.84
N LEU A 33 -9.39 -9.96 -17.56
CA LEU A 33 -9.05 -8.56 -17.30
C LEU A 33 -9.62 -8.11 -15.95
N MET A 34 -10.88 -8.47 -15.66
CA MET A 34 -11.50 -8.16 -14.37
C MET A 34 -10.76 -8.84 -13.20
N ALA A 35 -10.35 -10.10 -13.37
CA ALA A 35 -9.58 -10.83 -12.35
C ALA A 35 -8.22 -10.17 -12.08
N VAL A 36 -7.50 -9.77 -13.13
CA VAL A 36 -6.22 -9.05 -12.99
C VAL A 36 -6.40 -7.72 -12.28
N GLY A 37 -7.40 -6.92 -12.67
CA GLY A 37 -7.71 -5.65 -12.01
C GLY A 37 -8.03 -5.82 -10.52
N LEU A 38 -8.81 -6.85 -10.19
CA LEU A 38 -9.18 -7.18 -8.80
C LEU A 38 -7.97 -7.61 -7.97
N VAL A 39 -7.08 -8.45 -8.51
CA VAL A 39 -5.83 -8.87 -7.84
C VAL A 39 -4.92 -7.67 -7.56
N VAL A 40 -4.79 -6.73 -8.49
CA VAL A 40 -3.97 -5.53 -8.31
C VAL A 40 -4.53 -4.63 -7.19
N VAL A 41 -5.85 -4.47 -7.12
CA VAL A 41 -6.52 -3.70 -6.05
C VAL A 41 -6.32 -4.39 -4.69
N LEU A 42 -6.55 -5.70 -4.62
CA LEU A 42 -6.39 -6.47 -3.38
C LEU A 42 -4.94 -6.49 -2.89
N ALA A 43 -3.97 -6.64 -3.80
CA ALA A 43 -2.56 -6.58 -3.44
C ALA A 43 -2.17 -5.21 -2.87
N ASN A 44 -2.66 -4.12 -3.45
CA ASN A 44 -2.45 -2.77 -2.91
C ASN A 44 -3.13 -2.57 -1.56
N ALA A 45 -4.36 -3.04 -1.40
CA ALA A 45 -5.10 -2.94 -0.14
C ALA A 45 -4.40 -3.75 0.98
N ALA A 46 -3.97 -4.97 0.68
CA ALA A 46 -3.21 -5.81 1.59
C ALA A 46 -1.88 -5.15 1.98
N TYR A 47 -1.16 -4.58 1.01
CA TYR A 47 0.09 -3.86 1.28
C TYR A 47 -0.15 -2.64 2.17
N TRP A 48 -1.24 -1.90 1.97
CA TRP A 48 -1.59 -0.75 2.82
C TRP A 48 -1.96 -1.16 4.25
N LEU A 49 -2.77 -2.22 4.42
CA LEU A 49 -3.11 -2.76 5.73
C LEU A 49 -1.87 -3.30 6.46
N MET A 50 -0.97 -3.98 5.75
CA MET A 50 0.27 -4.49 6.32
C MET A 50 1.25 -3.35 6.65
N ALA A 51 1.29 -2.30 5.84
CA ALA A 51 2.06 -1.09 6.13
C ALA A 51 1.53 -0.34 7.36
N GLN A 52 0.22 -0.32 7.59
CA GLN A 52 -0.37 0.24 8.82
C GLN A 52 0.04 -0.54 10.07
N GLN A 53 0.31 -1.83 9.93
CA GLN A 53 0.76 -2.69 11.03
C GLN A 53 2.26 -2.58 11.32
N THR A 54 3.02 -1.66 10.68
CA THR A 54 4.41 -1.44 11.11
C THR A 54 4.44 -0.91 12.55
N PRO A 55 4.91 -1.71 13.52
CA PRO A 55 4.86 -1.34 14.92
C PRO A 55 5.89 -0.24 15.18
N LYS A 56 5.46 0.75 15.97
CA LYS A 56 6.25 1.77 16.68
C LYS A 56 7.76 1.63 16.45
N ARG A 57 8.35 2.56 15.70
CA ARG A 57 9.75 2.94 15.91
C ARG A 57 9.88 3.21 17.41
N ILE A 58 10.40 2.25 18.17
CA ILE A 58 10.80 2.45 19.55
C ILE A 58 11.91 3.47 19.47
N ARG A 59 11.52 4.74 19.63
CA ARG A 59 12.43 5.86 19.77
C ARG A 59 13.02 5.67 21.15
N ILE A 60 14.05 4.81 21.24
CA ILE A 60 14.92 4.75 22.40
C ILE A 60 15.57 6.14 22.44
N SER A 61 14.95 7.04 23.18
CA SER A 61 15.53 8.32 23.55
C SER A 61 16.76 7.97 24.36
N ASN A 62 17.91 7.90 23.69
CA ASN A 62 19.20 7.72 24.31
C ASN A 62 19.58 9.04 24.99
N ASN A 63 18.82 9.42 26.02
CA ASN A 63 19.11 10.57 26.86
C ASN A 63 19.97 10.13 28.05
N ARG A 64 20.91 9.22 27.81
CA ARG A 64 21.76 8.58 28.82
C ARG A 64 23.20 9.01 28.66
N SER A 65 23.47 10.31 28.59
CA SER A 65 24.84 10.84 28.72
C SER A 65 24.93 12.37 28.77
N ARG A 66 23.95 13.08 29.36
CA ARG A 66 24.26 14.35 30.03
C ARG A 66 24.57 14.03 31.49
N GLN A 67 25.80 13.59 31.74
CA GLN A 67 26.85 14.52 32.18
C GLN A 67 26.79 14.67 33.70
N ARG A 68 27.10 13.55 34.37
CA ARG A 68 27.76 13.52 35.68
C ARG A 68 29.16 14.19 35.57
N ARG A 69 29.21 15.47 35.20
CA ARG A 69 30.36 16.37 35.33
C ARG A 69 29.92 17.59 36.14
N GLY A 70 29.45 17.31 37.35
CA GLY A 70 29.11 18.29 38.37
C GLY A 70 29.47 17.78 39.77
N GLN A 71 30.47 16.90 39.85
CA GLN A 71 31.12 16.51 41.10
C GLN A 71 32.62 16.64 40.89
N ARG A 72 33.14 17.83 41.19
CA ARG A 72 34.39 18.09 41.90
C ARG A 72 34.62 19.59 41.94
#